data_AF-A0A1M5I0V3-F1
#
_entry.id   AF-A0A1M5I0V3-F1
#
_cell.length_a   1.000
_cell.length_b   1.000
_cell.length_c   1.000
_cell.angle_alpha   90.00
_cell.angle_beta   90.00
_cell.angle_gamma   90.00
#
_symmetry.space_group_name_H-M   'P 1'
#
loop_
_entity.id
_entity.type
_entity.pdbx_description
1 polymer ?
#
loop_
_entity_poly.entity_id
_entity_poly.type
_entity_poly.pdbx_seq_one_letter_code
_entity_poly.pdbx_strand_id
1 'polypeptide(L)'
;MKKSFLKFASVALLATTFITSCQDSTKKEAEARENVDEAKTDLDEAKTELANARKTATEQEWQSFKESTNATVEQNEKRIIDLKMQMKRTGKSMDEQYAKKINDLEQKNREIKEKVNTYKNEASDDWETFKKEYNRDMDDLGRSLKNFTVDNK
;
A
#
# COMPACT_ATOMS: atom_id res chain seq x y z
N MET A 1 -56.26 -51.27 59.10
CA MET A 1 -56.27 -52.48 58.27
C MET A 1 -57.52 -52.48 57.41
N LYS A 2 -57.37 -52.42 56.08
CA LYS A 2 -58.06 -53.25 55.08
C LYS A 2 -57.30 -53.06 53.76
N LYS A 3 -56.64 -54.13 53.34
CA LYS A 3 -55.88 -54.23 52.11
C LYS A 3 -56.85 -54.30 50.94
N SER A 4 -56.49 -53.74 49.79
CA SER A 4 -56.99 -54.26 48.53
C SER A 4 -55.86 -54.24 47.52
N PHE A 5 -55.39 -55.44 47.18
CA PHE A 5 -54.50 -55.70 46.05
C PHE A 5 -55.39 -56.02 44.86
N LEU A 6 -55.24 -55.28 43.76
CA LEU A 6 -55.69 -55.75 42.45
C LEU A 6 -54.66 -55.32 41.40
N LYS A 7 -54.00 -56.30 40.79
CA LYS A 7 -53.04 -56.13 39.71
C LYS A 7 -53.81 -55.80 38.42
N PHE A 8 -53.31 -54.85 37.64
CA PHE A 8 -53.49 -54.85 36.20
C PHE A 8 -52.19 -54.42 35.55
N ALA A 9 -51.66 -55.29 34.70
CA ALA A 9 -50.54 -55.02 33.84
C ALA A 9 -51.05 -54.31 32.58
N SER A 10 -50.39 -53.23 32.18
CA SER A 10 -50.34 -52.78 30.80
C SER A 10 -49.04 -52.04 30.57
N VAL A 11 -48.17 -52.69 29.80
CA VAL A 11 -46.98 -52.08 29.20
C VAL A 11 -47.48 -51.04 28.20
N ALA A 12 -47.28 -49.75 28.51
CA ALA A 12 -47.38 -48.69 27.52
C ALA A 12 -45.95 -48.22 27.22
N LEU A 13 -45.36 -48.84 26.19
CA LEU A 13 -44.13 -48.40 25.57
C LEU A 13 -44.46 -47.15 24.75
N LEU A 14 -44.39 -45.97 25.39
CA LEU A 14 -44.47 -44.70 24.66
C LEU A 14 -43.10 -44.41 24.03
N ALA A 15 -42.83 -45.07 22.90
CA ALA A 15 -41.87 -44.59 21.94
C ALA A 15 -42.51 -43.45 21.13
N THR A 16 -42.66 -42.28 21.74
CA THR A 16 -43.03 -41.06 21.02
C THR A 16 -41.77 -40.41 20.46
N THR A 17 -41.42 -40.84 19.24
CA THR A 17 -40.73 -40.09 18.18
C THR A 17 -40.08 -38.74 18.55
N PHE A 18 -38.76 -38.75 18.77
CA PHE A 18 -37.92 -37.55 18.58
C PHE A 18 -37.48 -37.49 17.11
N ILE A 19 -38.19 -36.76 16.24
CA ILE A 19 -37.69 -36.52 14.87
C ILE A 19 -37.91 -35.09 14.34
N THR A 20 -38.37 -34.13 15.15
CA THR A 20 -38.53 -32.74 14.69
C THR A 20 -37.26 -31.88 14.83
N SER A 21 -36.16 -32.42 15.36
CA SER A 21 -34.95 -31.64 15.69
C SER A 21 -33.99 -31.36 14.53
N CYS A 22 -34.13 -32.01 13.36
CA CYS A 22 -33.19 -31.81 12.25
C CYS A 22 -33.58 -30.65 11.31
N GLN A 23 -34.77 -30.05 11.45
CA GLN A 23 -35.23 -28.97 10.57
C GLN A 23 -34.83 -27.58 11.10
N ASP A 24 -34.79 -27.40 12.43
CA ASP A 24 -34.36 -26.16 13.09
C ASP A 24 -32.85 -25.91 12.98
N SER A 25 -32.02 -26.96 13.00
CA SER A 25 -30.58 -26.83 12.83
C SER A 25 -30.20 -26.33 11.43
N THR A 26 -30.90 -26.81 10.40
CA THR A 26 -30.67 -26.42 9.01
C THR A 26 -31.06 -24.96 8.76
N LYS A 27 -32.16 -24.49 9.39
CA LYS A 27 -32.57 -23.08 9.30
C LYS A 27 -31.56 -22.15 9.98
N LYS A 28 -31.10 -22.50 11.19
CA LYS A 28 -30.06 -21.73 11.90
C LYS A 28 -28.74 -21.71 11.16
N GLU A 29 -28.37 -22.81 10.50
CA GLU A 29 -27.17 -22.86 9.65
C GLU A 29 -27.29 -21.95 8.43
N ALA A 30 -28.45 -21.92 7.77
CA ALA A 30 -28.70 -21.03 6.65
C ALA A 30 -28.63 -19.54 7.05
N GLU A 31 -29.27 -19.15 8.16
CA GLU A 31 -29.22 -17.79 8.72
C GLU A 31 -27.78 -17.41 9.12
N ALA A 32 -27.02 -18.33 9.72
CA ALA A 32 -25.62 -18.08 10.07
C ALA A 32 -24.74 -17.86 8.83
N ARG A 33 -24.99 -18.60 7.73
CA ARG A 33 -24.28 -18.41 6.46
C ARG A 33 -24.63 -17.07 5.82
N GLU A 34 -25.92 -16.72 5.80
CA GLU A 34 -26.41 -15.43 5.29
C GLU A 34 -25.77 -14.25 6.04
N ASN A 35 -25.77 -14.27 7.38
CA ASN A 35 -25.12 -13.24 8.20
C ASN A 35 -23.60 -13.13 7.92
N VAL A 36 -22.93 -14.26 7.67
CA VAL A 36 -21.49 -14.26 7.34
C VAL A 36 -21.25 -13.68 5.94
N ASP A 37 -22.12 -13.95 4.98
CA ASP A 37 -21.99 -13.43 3.63
C ASP A 37 -22.35 -11.93 3.56
N GLU A 38 -23.34 -11.48 4.33
CA GLU A 38 -23.61 -10.05 4.57
C GLU A 38 -22.40 -9.37 5.20
N ALA A 39 -21.85 -9.92 6.30
CA ALA A 39 -20.68 -9.35 6.95
C ALA A 39 -19.43 -9.29 6.04
N LYS A 40 -19.25 -10.24 5.11
CA LYS A 40 -18.19 -10.16 4.10
C LYS A 40 -18.44 -9.04 3.10
N THR A 41 -19.69 -8.89 2.67
CA THR A 41 -20.11 -7.83 1.73
C THR A 41 -19.87 -6.46 2.35
N ASP A 42 -20.35 -6.25 3.59
CA ASP A 42 -20.11 -5.02 4.35
C ASP A 42 -18.62 -4.72 4.53
N LEU A 43 -17.81 -5.75 4.82
CA LEU A 43 -16.37 -5.61 4.96
C LEU A 43 -15.72 -5.16 3.64
N ASP A 44 -16.14 -5.71 2.51
CA ASP A 44 -15.58 -5.38 1.20
C ASP A 44 -16.05 -4.00 0.71
N GLU A 45 -17.28 -3.60 1.02
CA GLU A 45 -17.77 -2.23 0.85
C GLU A 45 -16.96 -1.24 1.69
N ALA A 46 -16.81 -1.50 2.99
CA ALA A 46 -16.04 -0.63 3.89
C ALA A 46 -14.56 -0.49 3.46
N LYS A 47 -13.93 -1.56 2.97
CA LYS A 47 -12.58 -1.49 2.39
C LYS A 47 -12.56 -0.60 1.14
N THR A 48 -13.56 -0.71 0.28
CA THR A 48 -13.67 0.08 -0.96
C THR A 48 -13.89 1.55 -0.65
N GLU A 49 -14.76 1.87 0.31
CA GLU A 49 -14.98 3.25 0.77
C GLU A 49 -13.72 3.85 1.40
N LEU A 50 -13.06 3.12 2.30
CA LEU A 50 -11.80 3.54 2.89
C LEU A 50 -10.74 3.80 1.82
N ALA A 51 -10.67 2.92 0.82
CA ALA A 51 -9.76 3.06 -0.29
C ALA A 51 -10.01 4.36 -1.09
N ASN A 52 -11.26 4.61 -1.46
CA ASN A 52 -11.64 5.83 -2.18
C ASN A 52 -11.40 7.09 -1.35
N ALA A 53 -11.67 7.04 -0.04
CA ALA A 53 -11.42 8.14 0.87
C ALA A 53 -9.92 8.48 0.96
N ARG A 54 -9.05 7.47 1.07
CA ARG A 54 -7.58 7.65 1.07
C ARG A 54 -7.09 8.29 -0.22
N LYS A 55 -7.49 7.76 -1.37
CA LYS A 55 -7.12 8.30 -2.68
C LYS A 55 -7.54 9.77 -2.81
N THR A 56 -8.77 10.08 -2.41
CA THR A 56 -9.30 11.45 -2.46
C THR A 56 -8.51 12.38 -1.52
N ALA A 57 -8.16 11.91 -0.33
CA ALA A 57 -7.39 12.68 0.65
C ALA A 57 -5.95 12.99 0.17
N THR A 58 -5.33 12.10 -0.61
CA THR A 58 -3.95 12.29 -1.08
C THR A 58 -3.85 12.92 -2.47
N GLU A 59 -4.92 13.03 -3.24
CA GLU A 59 -4.87 13.43 -4.65
C GLU A 59 -4.20 14.81 -4.86
N GLN A 60 -4.58 15.83 -4.08
CA GLN A 60 -3.99 17.17 -4.21
C GLN A 60 -2.50 17.20 -3.83
N GLU A 61 -2.15 16.49 -2.74
CA GLU A 61 -0.76 16.35 -2.31
C GLU A 61 0.05 15.63 -3.40
N TRP A 62 -0.51 14.59 -4.00
CA TRP A 62 0.10 13.81 -5.07
C TRP A 62 0.38 14.66 -6.32
N GLN A 63 -0.60 15.46 -6.77
CA GLN A 63 -0.40 16.35 -7.91
C GLN A 63 0.69 17.38 -7.64
N SER A 64 0.65 18.03 -6.46
CA SER A 64 1.67 19.00 -6.04
C SER A 64 3.07 18.35 -5.99
N PHE A 65 3.13 17.11 -5.54
CA PHE A 65 4.36 16.34 -5.46
C PHE A 65 4.97 16.08 -6.84
N LYS A 66 4.15 15.71 -7.83
CA LYS A 66 4.61 15.54 -9.22
C LYS A 66 5.14 16.83 -9.82
N GLU A 67 4.42 17.94 -9.63
CA GLU A 67 4.85 19.25 -10.14
C GLU A 67 6.17 19.69 -9.51
N SER A 68 6.29 19.57 -8.19
CA SER A 68 7.52 19.89 -7.46
C SER A 68 8.70 19.00 -7.90
N THR A 69 8.44 17.70 -8.11
CA THR A 69 9.45 16.76 -8.62
C THR A 69 9.93 17.19 -10.00
N ASN A 70 9.02 17.47 -10.93
CA ASN A 70 9.39 17.88 -12.29
C ASN A 70 10.25 19.14 -12.27
N ALA A 71 9.86 20.16 -11.51
CA ALA A 71 10.65 21.38 -11.38
C ALA A 71 12.05 21.12 -10.82
N THR A 72 12.17 20.27 -9.81
CA THR A 72 13.46 19.96 -9.18
C THR A 72 14.36 19.09 -10.07
N VAL A 73 13.77 18.12 -10.77
CA VAL A 73 14.46 17.28 -11.76
C VAL A 73 15.04 18.14 -12.88
N GLU A 74 14.27 19.10 -13.42
CA GLU A 74 14.75 20.04 -14.44
C GLU A 74 15.89 20.93 -13.92
N GLN A 75 15.82 21.39 -12.67
CA GLN A 75 16.89 22.16 -12.06
C GLN A 75 18.18 21.34 -11.92
N ASN A 76 18.06 20.07 -11.51
CA ASN A 76 19.18 19.15 -11.41
C ASN A 76 19.79 18.85 -12.78
N GLU A 77 18.97 18.65 -13.82
CA GLU A 77 19.44 18.47 -15.21
C GLU A 77 20.29 19.65 -15.68
N LYS A 78 19.83 20.88 -15.44
CA LYS A 78 20.58 22.10 -15.77
C LYS A 78 21.94 22.14 -15.06
N ARG A 79 21.97 21.84 -13.76
CA ARG A 79 23.22 21.77 -12.97
C ARG A 79 24.16 20.71 -13.53
N ILE A 80 23.66 19.54 -13.91
CA ILE A 80 24.49 18.47 -14.45
C ILE A 80 25.06 18.85 -15.83
N ILE A 81 24.28 19.51 -16.68
CA ILE A 81 24.76 20.06 -17.96
C ILE A 81 25.91 21.05 -17.74
N ASP A 82 25.78 21.95 -16.75
CA ASP A 82 26.84 22.89 -16.40
C ASP A 82 28.12 22.18 -15.95
N LEU A 83 27.98 21.13 -15.12
CA LEU A 83 29.10 20.31 -14.66
C LEU A 83 29.80 19.60 -15.83
N LYS A 84 29.04 19.10 -16.81
CA LYS A 84 29.59 18.51 -18.06
C LYS A 84 30.34 19.56 -18.90
N MET A 85 29.85 20.79 -18.97
CA MET A 85 30.53 21.85 -19.71
C MET A 85 31.83 22.28 -19.02
N GLN A 86 31.84 22.34 -17.69
CA GLN A 86 33.04 22.66 -16.91
C GLN A 86 34.13 21.59 -17.10
N MET A 87 33.75 20.29 -17.12
CA MET A 87 34.67 19.17 -17.41
C MET A 87 35.46 19.40 -18.70
N LYS A 88 34.77 19.77 -19.78
CA LYS A 88 35.39 19.99 -21.10
C LYS A 88 36.38 21.16 -21.12
N ARG A 89 36.25 22.12 -20.21
CA ARG A 89 37.08 23.33 -20.16
C ARG A 89 38.36 23.16 -19.34
N THR A 90 38.35 22.31 -18.31
CA THR A 90 39.47 22.23 -17.35
C THR A 90 40.60 21.28 -17.79
N GLY A 91 40.35 20.36 -18.73
CA GLY A 91 41.37 19.56 -19.43
C GLY A 91 42.28 18.69 -18.53
N LYS A 92 41.98 18.54 -17.25
CA LYS A 92 42.75 17.73 -16.29
C LYS A 92 42.16 16.34 -16.16
N SER A 93 43.04 15.36 -15.93
CA SER A 93 42.83 13.90 -15.88
C SER A 93 41.89 13.37 -14.77
N MET A 94 40.82 14.09 -14.45
CA MET A 94 39.70 13.64 -13.64
C MET A 94 38.68 12.81 -14.46
N ASP A 95 38.91 12.65 -15.77
CA ASP A 95 37.87 12.31 -16.75
C ASP A 95 37.04 11.08 -16.41
N GLU A 96 37.63 9.94 -16.03
CA GLU A 96 36.82 8.74 -15.80
C GLU A 96 36.02 8.79 -14.49
N GLN A 97 36.64 9.18 -13.37
CA GLN A 97 35.93 9.24 -12.08
C GLN A 97 34.92 10.39 -12.04
N TYR A 98 35.24 11.52 -12.66
CA TYR A 98 34.37 12.68 -12.73
C TYR A 98 33.22 12.44 -13.72
N ALA A 99 33.49 11.87 -14.89
CA ALA A 99 32.42 11.45 -15.81
C ALA A 99 31.54 10.38 -15.16
N LYS A 100 32.12 9.42 -14.43
CA LYS A 100 31.34 8.43 -13.67
C LYS A 100 30.42 9.10 -12.65
N LYS A 101 30.94 10.02 -11.83
CA LYS A 101 30.12 10.75 -10.85
C LYS A 101 29.00 11.56 -11.53
N ILE A 102 29.27 12.20 -12.67
CA ILE A 102 28.24 12.89 -13.46
C ILE A 102 27.18 11.90 -13.94
N ASN A 103 27.59 10.75 -14.49
CA ASN A 103 26.65 9.72 -14.93
C ASN A 103 25.80 9.17 -13.78
N ASP A 104 26.41 8.96 -12.61
CA ASP A 104 25.72 8.53 -11.39
C ASP A 104 24.67 9.59 -10.96
N LEU A 105 25.00 10.89 -11.04
CA LEU A 105 24.06 11.99 -10.77
C LEU A 105 22.90 12.01 -11.77
N GLU A 106 23.17 11.83 -13.06
CA GLU A 106 22.12 11.77 -14.09
C GLU A 106 21.22 10.56 -13.91
N GLN A 107 21.80 9.40 -13.60
CA GLN A 107 21.05 8.19 -13.34
C GLN A 107 20.10 8.38 -12.16
N LYS A 108 20.59 8.86 -11.02
CA LYS A 108 19.75 9.13 -9.85
C LYS A 108 18.63 10.12 -10.15
N ASN A 109 18.92 11.19 -10.91
CA ASN A 109 17.89 12.15 -11.28
C ASN A 109 16.79 11.54 -12.18
N ARG A 110 17.16 10.62 -13.08
CA ARG A 110 16.19 9.85 -13.89
C ARG A 110 15.39 8.87 -13.06
N GLU A 111 16.03 8.15 -12.14
CA GLU A 111 15.39 7.19 -11.24
C GLU A 111 14.33 7.86 -10.37
N ILE A 112 14.62 9.05 -9.84
CA ILE A 112 13.65 9.84 -9.06
C ILE A 112 12.45 10.23 -9.92
N LYS A 113 12.69 10.71 -11.15
CA LYS A 113 11.62 11.06 -12.10
C LYS A 113 10.73 9.86 -12.39
N GLU A 114 11.34 8.70 -12.64
CA GLU A 114 10.61 7.45 -12.94
C GLU A 114 9.81 6.96 -11.73
N LYS A 115 10.40 7.02 -10.52
CA LYS A 115 9.73 6.66 -9.27
C LYS A 115 8.44 7.45 -9.07
N VAL A 116 8.45 8.74 -9.40
CA VAL A 116 7.25 9.59 -9.34
C VAL A 116 6.29 9.29 -10.50
N ASN A 117 6.75 9.08 -11.72
CA ASN A 117 5.85 8.80 -12.84
C ASN A 117 5.14 7.43 -12.74
N THR A 118 5.78 6.45 -12.10
CA THR A 118 5.28 5.08 -11.97
C THR A 118 4.39 4.87 -10.73
N TYR A 119 4.43 5.79 -9.76
CA TYR A 119 3.58 5.72 -8.59
C TYR A 119 2.12 6.02 -8.96
N LYS A 120 1.23 5.07 -8.67
CA LYS A 120 -0.16 5.12 -9.14
C LYS A 120 -1.10 5.88 -8.20
N ASN A 121 -0.63 6.24 -6.99
CA ASN A 121 -1.46 6.82 -5.92
C ASN A 121 -2.76 6.02 -5.73
N GLU A 122 -2.63 4.69 -5.67
CA GLU A 122 -3.74 3.81 -5.39
C GLU A 122 -3.97 3.69 -3.88
N ALA A 123 -5.19 3.34 -3.49
CA ALA A 123 -5.60 3.27 -2.10
C ALA A 123 -4.83 2.27 -1.23
N SER A 124 -4.27 1.24 -1.87
CA SER A 124 -3.42 0.22 -1.25
C SER A 124 -1.96 0.64 -1.14
N ASP A 125 -1.56 1.72 -1.80
CA ASP A 125 -0.17 2.15 -1.84
C ASP A 125 0.21 2.84 -0.52
N ASP A 126 1.40 2.52 -0.01
CA ASP A 126 1.95 3.16 1.19
C ASP A 126 2.57 4.51 0.83
N TRP A 127 1.69 5.53 0.77
CA TRP A 127 2.05 6.90 0.47
C TRP A 127 3.14 7.48 1.38
N GLU A 128 3.12 7.14 2.67
CA GLU A 128 4.09 7.65 3.64
C GLU A 128 5.47 7.03 3.43
N THR A 129 5.53 5.72 3.18
CA THR A 129 6.79 5.05 2.81
C THR A 129 7.34 5.62 1.51
N PHE A 130 6.50 5.80 0.49
CA PHE A 130 6.90 6.41 -0.78
C PHE A 130 7.53 7.80 -0.57
N LYS A 131 6.85 8.70 0.14
CA LYS A 131 7.36 10.05 0.45
C LYS A 131 8.71 10.00 1.17
N LYS A 132 8.83 9.13 2.17
CA LYS A 132 10.06 8.98 2.97
C LYS A 132 11.25 8.56 2.11
N GLU A 133 11.06 7.59 1.24
CA GLU A 133 12.14 7.15 0.35
C GLU A 133 12.49 8.21 -0.69
N TYR A 134 11.49 8.81 -1.35
CA TYR A 134 11.72 9.89 -2.30
C TYR A 134 12.53 11.04 -1.68
N ASN A 135 12.15 11.50 -0.48
CA ASN A 135 12.84 12.59 0.19
C ASN A 135 14.31 12.24 0.48
N ARG A 136 14.57 10.99 0.88
CA ARG A 136 15.95 10.50 1.07
C ARG A 136 16.73 10.54 -0.25
N ASP A 137 16.13 10.03 -1.33
CA ASP A 137 16.77 9.97 -2.65
C ASP A 137 17.11 11.39 -3.16
N MET A 138 16.20 12.34 -2.95
CA MET A 138 16.39 13.76 -3.28
C MET A 138 17.47 14.44 -2.44
N ASP A 139 17.48 14.20 -1.13
CA ASP A 139 18.51 14.74 -0.23
C ASP A 139 19.90 14.19 -0.58
N ASP A 140 20.00 12.91 -0.92
CA ASP A 140 21.23 12.28 -1.36
C ASP A 140 21.73 12.86 -2.68
N LEU A 141 20.85 13.08 -3.65
CA LEU A 141 21.18 13.73 -4.91
C LEU A 141 21.63 15.18 -4.69
N GLY A 142 20.90 15.94 -3.87
CA GLY A 142 21.22 17.33 -3.53
C GLY A 142 22.60 17.47 -2.87
N ARG A 143 22.91 16.59 -1.91
CA ARG A 143 24.23 16.51 -1.27
C ARG A 143 25.32 16.15 -2.28
N SER A 144 25.08 15.18 -3.15
CA SER A 144 26.02 14.75 -4.17
C SER A 144 26.35 15.89 -5.14
N LEU A 145 25.33 16.61 -5.62
CA LEU A 145 25.50 17.79 -6.48
C LEU A 145 26.27 18.92 -5.79
N LYS A 146 26.04 19.15 -4.50
CA LYS A 146 26.74 20.18 -3.72
C LYS A 146 28.22 19.83 -3.55
N ASN A 147 28.53 18.62 -3.08
CA ASN A 147 29.90 18.19 -2.85
C ASN A 147 30.72 18.22 -4.14
N PHE A 148 30.10 17.84 -5.26
CA PHE A 148 30.73 17.87 -6.57
C PHE A 148 31.21 19.29 -6.99
N THR A 149 30.50 20.34 -6.58
CA THR A 149 30.91 21.73 -6.84
C THR A 149 31.94 22.29 -5.85
N VAL A 150 32.10 21.66 -4.68
CA VAL A 150 33.08 22.07 -3.65
C VAL A 150 34.45 21.44 -3.94
N ASP A 151 34.46 20.16 -4.35
CA ASP A 151 35.69 19.41 -4.64
C ASP A 151 36.41 19.86 -5.92
N ASN A 152 35.80 20.78 -6.70
CA ASN A 152 36.31 21.22 -8.01
C ASN A 152 36.65 22.73 -8.05
N LYS A 153 36.74 23.39 -6.89
CA LYS A 153 37.38 24.71 -6.73
C LYS A 153 38.86 24.54 -6.42
#